data_AF-A0A533YLJ1-F1
#
_entry.id   AF-A0A533YLJ1-F1
#
_cell.length_a   1.000
_cell.length_b   1.000
_cell.length_c   1.000
_cell.angle_alpha   90.00
_cell.angle_beta   90.00
_cell.angle_gamma   90.00
#
_symmetry.space_group_name_H-M   'P 1'
#
loop_
_entity.id
_entity.type
_entity.pdbx_description
1 polymer ?
#
loop_
_entity_poly.entity_id
_entity_poly.type
_entity_poly.pdbx_seq_one_letter_code
_entity_poly.pdbx_strand_id
1 'polypeptide(L)' 'EAKVGAMLRSATGQSAKVLEIKGDSVVIDTNHPLAGKDLTFDVNILKVEHPPKATPEKKP' A
#
# COMPACT_ATOMS: atom_id res chain seq x y z
N GLU A 1 21.61 -6.21 -13.25
CA GLU A 1 22.28 -5.24 -12.37
C GLU A 1 21.26 -4.20 -11.90
N ALA A 2 21.30 -3.80 -10.63
CA ALA A 2 20.45 -2.73 -10.14
C ALA A 2 20.97 -1.39 -10.69
N LYS A 3 20.06 -0.56 -11.19
CA LYS A 3 20.36 0.78 -11.71
C LYS A 3 19.50 1.82 -11.01
N VAL A 4 19.97 3.07 -10.93
CA VAL A 4 19.18 4.17 -10.39
C VAL A 4 17.84 4.27 -11.11
N GLY A 5 16.76 4.42 -10.34
CA GLY A 5 15.38 4.42 -10.83
C GLY A 5 14.75 3.04 -11.01
N ALA A 6 15.50 1.94 -10.84
CA ALA A 6 14.93 0.60 -10.89
C ALA A 6 13.92 0.38 -9.74
N MET A 7 12.82 -0.31 -10.05
CA MET A 7 11.87 -0.79 -9.04
C MET A 7 12.32 -2.19 -8.60
N LEU A 8 12.48 -2.36 -7.30
CA LEU A 8 12.82 -3.61 -6.65
C LEU A 8 11.61 -4.12 -5.87
N ARG A 9 11.47 -5.44 -5.80
CA ARG A 9 10.51 -6.11 -4.91
C ARG A 9 11.27 -6.96 -3.90
N SER A 10 10.97 -6.76 -2.62
CA SER A 10 11.42 -7.63 -1.54
C SER A 10 10.75 -8.99 -1.62
N ALA A 11 11.35 -10.00 -1.00
CA ALA A 11 10.76 -11.33 -0.82
C ALA A 11 9.41 -11.29 -0.08
N THR A 12 9.17 -10.27 0.74
CA THR A 12 7.91 -10.03 1.44
C THR A 12 6.88 -9.26 0.61
N GLY A 13 7.18 -8.96 -0.66
CA GLY A 13 6.27 -8.26 -1.59
C GLY A 13 6.33 -6.73 -1.54
N GLN A 14 7.11 -6.15 -0.62
CA GLN A 14 7.29 -4.69 -0.55
C GLN A 14 8.02 -4.16 -1.80
N SER A 15 7.55 -3.03 -2.33
CA SER A 15 8.14 -2.38 -3.51
C SER A 15 9.05 -1.21 -3.07
N ALA A 16 10.21 -1.07 -3.69
CA ALA A 16 11.16 0.01 -3.39
C ALA A 16 11.80 0.56 -4.67
N LYS A 17 12.12 1.85 -4.70
CA LYS A 17 12.81 2.51 -5.82
C LYS A 17 14.27 2.78 -5.47
N VAL A 18 15.20 2.45 -6.36
CA VAL A 18 16.61 2.82 -6.18
C VAL A 18 16.79 4.31 -6.43
N LEU A 19 17.27 5.04 -5.42
CA LEU A 19 17.57 6.48 -5.52
C LEU A 19 19.03 6.72 -5.92
N GLU A 20 19.96 5.99 -5.32
CA GLU A 20 21.40 6.21 -5.51
C GLU A 20 22.18 4.91 -5.26
N ILE A 21 23.27 4.70 -6.00
CA ILE A 21 24.20 3.59 -5.80
C ILE A 21 25.55 4.19 -5.39
N LYS A 22 26.02 3.85 -4.19
CA LYS A 22 27.27 4.34 -3.59
C LYS A 22 28.21 3.18 -3.32
N GLY A 23 29.04 2.82 -4.30
CA GLY A 23 29.98 1.70 -4.20
C GLY A 23 29.27 0.43 -3.73
N ASP A 24 29.51 0.06 -2.47
CA ASP A 24 28.99 -1.16 -1.83
C ASP A 24 27.59 -1.00 -1.22
N SER A 25 27.00 0.19 -1.25
CA SER A 25 25.71 0.50 -0.65
C SER A 25 24.71 1.12 -1.63
N VAL A 26 23.42 0.93 -1.38
CA VAL A 26 22.34 1.44 -2.23
C VAL A 26 21.31 2.16 -1.37
N VAL A 27 20.96 3.38 -1.77
CA VAL A 27 19.87 4.15 -1.16
C VAL A 27 18.58 3.79 -1.87
N ILE A 28 17.58 3.32 -1.12
CA ILE A 28 16.27 2.93 -1.64
C ILE A 28 15.15 3.71 -0.97
N ASP A 29 14.11 4.02 -1.73
CA ASP A 29 12.86 4.62 -1.25
C ASP A 29 11.77 3.54 -1.18
N THR A 30 11.22 3.32 0.01
CA THR A 30 10.14 2.36 0.27
C THR A 30 8.78 3.02 0.40
N ASN A 31 8.70 4.34 0.20
CA ASN A 31 7.42 5.03 0.20
C ASN A 31 6.56 4.56 -0.97
N HIS A 32 5.24 4.55 -0.74
CA HIS A 32 4.30 4.35 -1.83
C HIS A 32 4.45 5.50 -2.86
N PRO A 33 4.26 5.27 -4.18
CA PRO A 33 4.37 6.32 -5.20
C PRO A 33 3.48 7.57 -4.96
N LEU A 34 2.45 7.42 -4.13
CA LEU A 34 1.50 8.47 -3.77
C LEU A 34 1.71 9.04 -2.36
N ALA A 35 2.77 8.64 -1.64
CA ALA A 35 3.06 9.14 -0.30
C ALA A 35 3.32 10.66 -0.34
N GLY A 36 2.72 11.39 0.60
CA GLY A 36 2.85 12.85 0.70
C GLY A 36 2.17 13.64 -0.43
N LYS A 37 1.39 12.99 -1.31
CA LYS A 37 0.56 13.66 -2.31
C LYS A 37 -0.84 13.85 -1.76
N ASP A 38 -1.41 15.03 -1.98
CA ASP A 38 -2.85 15.24 -1.79
C ASP A 38 -3.60 14.45 -2.86
N LEU A 39 -4.52 13.59 -2.43
CA LEU A 39 -5.34 12.77 -3.31
C LEU A 39 -6.79 13.26 -3.24
N THR A 40 -7.29 13.75 -4.37
CA THR A 40 -8.68 14.17 -4.51
C THR A 40 -9.48 13.05 -5.17
N PHE A 41 -10.56 12.63 -4.53
CA PHE A 41 -11.47 11.62 -5.05
C PHE A 41 -12.87 12.20 -5.20
N ASP A 42 -13.51 11.91 -6.32
CA ASP A 42 -14.95 12.07 -6.49
C ASP A 42 -15.61 10.73 -6.15
N VAL A 43 -16.42 10.70 -5.10
CA VAL A 43 -16.97 9.46 -4.53
C VAL A 43 -18.49 9.53 -4.52
N ASN A 44 -19.13 8.51 -5.09
CA ASN A 44 -20.58 8.33 -5.06
C ASN A 44 -20.96 7.19 -4.12
N ILE A 45 -21.78 7.50 -3.11
CA ILE A 45 -22.33 6.49 -2.20
C ILE A 45 -23.47 5.77 -2.93
N LEU A 46 -23.29 4.48 -3.21
CA LEU A 46 -24.28 3.70 -3.96
C LEU A 46 -25.38 3.11 -3.06
N LYS A 47 -25.01 2.61 -1.87
CA LYS A 47 -25.92 1.93 -0.95
C LYS A 47 -25.33 1.89 0.45
N VAL A 48 -26.19 1.94 1.47
CA VAL A 48 -25.83 1.66 2.86
C VAL A 48 -26.51 0.36 3.27
N GLU A 49 -25.74 -0.60 3.79
CA GLU A 49 -26.26 -1.88 4.29
C GLU A 49 -26.18 -1.92 5.81
N HIS A 50 -27.22 -2.46 6.45
CA HIS A 50 -27.18 -2.73 7.88
C HIS A 50 -26.39 -4.01 8.13
N PRO A 51 -25.56 -4.06 9.20
CA PRO A 51 -24.97 -5.32 9.60
C PRO A 51 -26.08 -6.35 9.86
N PRO A 52 -25.84 -7.64 9.60
CA PRO A 52 -26.83 -8.67 9.89
C PRO A 52 -27.23 -8.56 11.37
N LYS A 53 -28.54 -8.56 11.64
CA LYS A 53 -29.04 -8.64 13.01
C LYS A 53 -28.45 -9.92 13.62
N ALA A 54 -27.72 -9.79 14.72
CA ALA A 54 -27.30 -10.95 15.49
C ALA A 54 -28.54 -11.80 15.78
N THR A 55 -28.52 -13.05 15.33
CA THR A 55 -29.57 -14.01 15.68
C THR A 55 -29.55 -14.13 17.19
N PRO A 56 -30.68 -13.97 17.91
CA PRO A 56 -30.68 -14.23 19.34
C PRO A 56 -30.21 -15.67 19.56
N GLU A 57 -29.13 -15.84 20.30
CA GLU A 57 -28.64 -17.15 20.73
C GLU A 57 -29.83 -17.89 21.37
N LYS A 58 -30.12 -19.09 20.89
CA LYS A 58 -31.00 -20.00 21.62
C LYS A 58 -30.33 -20.27 22.96
N LYS A 59 -30.81 -19.61 24.01
CA LYS A 59 -30.39 -19.88 25.38
C LYS A 59 -30.62 -21.37 25.68
N PRO A 60 -29.66 -22.06 26.32
CA PRO A 60 -29.76 -23.50 26.61
C PRO A 60 -30.98 -23.83 27.48
#